data_AF-A0A2V5KUT0-F1
#
_entry.id   AF-A0A2V5KUT0-F1
#
_cell.length_a   1.000
_cell.length_b   1.000
_cell.length_c   1.000
_cell.angle_alpha   90.00
_cell.angle_beta   90.00
_cell.angle_gamma   90.00
#
_symmetry.space_group_name_H-M   'P 1'
#
loop_
_entity.id
_entity.type
_entity.pdbx_description
1 polymer ?
#
loop_
_entity_poly.entity_id
_entity_poly.type
_entity_poly.pdbx_seq_one_letter_code
_entity_poly.pdbx_strand_id
1 'polypeptide(L)'
;MYFRIRTLVVFIAAVLALADAGMASVIFQPGKKTKYVAPGEEEISGNAAELFQIGQTAEKEGNTKRAIKAYKSLVKRHPKDALAAGALFRAAELQEQNHDYFRAAESFRQLVEKYPGSPHFDEAIEGQFRIGEVYLAGKKLRILGIPVASSLERAVTIFASVVRTAPYGKYTARAQFDIGLAREKQGANDAAIEAYQAVVNKFPNEPIAVDAQYQIGYIWFHASRTGTKDMAAAGNAKTAFQDFLFHYPNSEKAAQARDNLNLLEQKQTSSSFEVAKFYDKQKYYRAAVIYYNEVIRQQPGSTESDRAKKRIDQLRTKVGEAALQPAFAPAEAGKKKGDAHEARTAKSGSGAKPGPANNEAPLPAPETDVSLPPPASLAPDTTTAPEPLPAPPGASTTSGASPAPEASASPAP
;
A
#
# COMPACT_ATOMS: atom_id res chain seq x y z
N MET A 1 -5.40 3.28 70.47
CA MET A 1 -4.62 4.50 70.12
C MET A 1 -3.20 4.18 69.63
N TYR A 2 -2.53 3.14 70.14
CA TYR A 2 -1.16 2.75 69.75
C TYR A 2 -0.98 2.19 68.32
N PHE A 3 -2.02 1.63 67.69
CA PHE A 3 -1.91 1.02 66.36
C PHE A 3 -1.83 2.05 65.21
N ARG A 4 -2.51 3.20 65.36
CA ARG A 4 -2.50 4.28 64.35
C ARG A 4 -1.19 5.09 64.34
N ILE A 5 -0.47 5.10 65.45
CA ILE A 5 0.82 5.80 65.57
C ILE A 5 1.93 4.97 64.91
N ARG A 6 1.89 3.64 65.05
CA ARG A 6 2.87 2.75 64.40
C ARG A 6 2.74 2.73 62.88
N THR A 7 1.52 2.75 62.33
CA THR A 7 1.33 2.83 60.88
C THR A 7 1.77 4.19 60.32
N LEU A 8 1.56 5.29 61.05
CA LEU A 8 2.03 6.61 60.64
C LEU A 8 3.57 6.70 60.62
N VAL A 9 4.24 6.12 61.62
CA VAL A 9 5.71 6.11 61.70
C VAL A 9 6.34 5.23 60.61
N VAL A 10 5.74 4.08 60.30
CA VAL A 10 6.21 3.23 59.18
C VAL A 10 6.01 3.91 57.83
N PHE A 11 4.92 4.67 57.65
CA PHE A 11 4.68 5.43 56.43
C PHE A 11 5.68 6.59 56.27
N ILE A 12 6.00 7.31 57.35
CA ILE A 12 7.01 8.37 57.36
C ILE A 12 8.41 7.81 57.11
N ALA A 13 8.75 6.65 57.69
CA ALA A 13 10.03 5.98 57.44
C ALA A 13 10.15 5.46 55.99
N ALA A 14 9.06 4.98 55.39
CA ALA A 14 9.03 4.56 53.99
C ALA A 14 9.17 5.75 53.02
N VAL A 15 8.59 6.92 53.35
CA VAL A 15 8.74 8.16 52.55
C VAL A 15 10.17 8.73 52.67
N LEU A 16 10.82 8.62 53.83
CA LEU A 16 12.22 9.03 54.01
C LEU A 16 13.21 8.05 53.36
N ALA A 17 12.89 6.77 53.26
CA ALA A 17 13.72 5.77 52.56
C ALA A 17 13.61 5.84 51.03
N LEU A 18 12.60 6.55 50.49
CA LEU A 18 12.42 6.86 49.07
C LEU A 18 12.97 8.24 48.67
N ALA A 19 13.57 8.97 49.60
CA ALA A 19 14.27 10.21 49.29
C ALA A 19 15.63 9.87 48.66
N ASP A 20 15.59 9.57 47.36
CA ASP A 20 16.79 9.53 46.54
C ASP A 20 17.50 10.88 46.71
N ALA A 21 18.76 10.86 47.15
CA ALA A 21 19.57 12.05 47.32
C ALA A 21 19.95 12.59 45.94
N GLY A 22 18.97 13.14 45.22
CA GLY A 22 19.19 13.83 43.97
C GLY A 22 20.12 14.99 44.24
N MET A 23 21.35 14.90 43.74
CA MET A 23 22.36 15.97 43.76
C MET A 23 21.73 17.21 43.11
N ALA A 24 21.22 18.12 43.95
CA ALA A 24 20.58 19.36 43.53
C ALA A 24 21.66 20.45 43.44
N SER A 25 21.76 21.09 42.28
CA SER A 25 22.65 22.23 42.10
C SER A 25 21.89 23.53 42.43
N VAL A 26 22.34 24.23 43.46
CA VAL A 26 21.85 25.60 43.75
C VAL A 26 22.70 26.57 42.95
N ILE A 27 22.12 27.20 41.94
CA ILE A 27 22.83 28.21 41.12
C ILE A 27 22.76 29.56 41.86
N PHE A 28 23.90 30.00 42.40
CA PHE A 28 24.04 31.33 43.00
C PHE A 28 24.46 32.35 41.94
N GLN A 29 23.62 33.36 41.70
CA GLN A 29 23.96 34.55 40.94
C GLN A 29 23.96 35.76 41.89
N PRO A 30 25.08 36.50 42.05
CA PRO A 30 25.12 37.68 42.91
C PRO A 30 24.02 38.68 42.52
N GLY A 31 23.15 39.05 43.47
CA GLY A 31 22.06 40.01 43.26
C GLY A 31 20.72 39.44 42.79
N LYS A 32 20.58 38.12 42.60
CA LYS A 32 19.29 37.45 42.28
C LYS A 32 18.93 36.40 43.33
N LYS A 33 17.63 36.26 43.64
CA LYS A 33 17.13 35.21 44.54
C LYS A 33 17.48 33.83 43.98
N THR A 34 17.93 32.92 44.84
CA THR A 34 18.26 31.54 44.46
C THR A 34 17.04 30.85 43.86
N LYS A 35 17.20 30.29 42.67
CA LYS A 35 16.15 29.57 41.96
C LYS A 35 16.47 28.08 42.01
N TYR A 36 15.53 27.28 42.51
CA TYR A 36 15.62 25.83 42.42
C TYR A 36 15.56 25.39 40.96
N VAL A 37 16.45 24.48 40.57
CA VAL A 37 16.48 23.90 39.24
C VAL A 37 16.58 22.39 39.41
N ALA A 38 15.61 21.64 38.86
CA ALA A 38 15.63 20.19 38.95
C ALA A 38 16.83 19.61 38.17
N PRO A 39 17.37 18.44 38.56
CA PRO A 39 18.43 17.78 37.80
C PRO A 39 18.05 17.60 36.33
N GLY A 40 18.87 18.16 35.43
CA GLY A 40 18.60 18.20 33.98
C GLY A 40 17.92 19.49 33.47
N GLU A 41 17.43 20.36 34.36
CA GLU A 41 16.86 21.67 33.98
C GLU A 41 17.87 22.82 34.01
N GLU A 42 19.11 22.55 34.42
CA GLU A 42 20.22 23.52 34.50
C GLU A 42 20.56 24.18 33.16
N GLU A 43 20.95 25.45 33.19
CA GLU A 43 21.53 26.11 32.01
C GLU A 43 22.94 25.57 31.77
N ILE A 44 23.11 24.82 30.68
CA ILE A 44 24.41 24.27 30.28
C ILE A 44 25.04 25.23 29.26
N SER A 45 26.22 25.75 29.58
CA SER A 45 27.00 26.63 28.72
C SER A 45 28.47 26.21 28.73
N GLY A 46 29.13 26.40 27.60
CA GLY A 46 30.54 26.08 27.41
C GLY A 46 30.91 26.10 25.93
N ASN A 47 32.19 25.88 25.64
CA ASN A 47 32.63 25.55 24.28
C ASN A 47 32.15 24.14 23.87
N ALA A 48 32.36 23.74 22.62
CA ALA A 48 31.86 22.46 22.12
C ALA A 48 32.44 21.26 22.90
N ALA A 49 33.74 21.27 23.21
CA ALA A 49 34.40 20.22 23.96
C ALA A 49 33.85 20.10 25.40
N GLU A 50 33.66 21.22 26.09
CA GLU A 50 33.08 21.27 27.44
C GLU A 50 31.65 20.70 27.45
N LEU A 51 30.81 21.13 26.50
CA LEU A 51 29.42 20.61 26.41
C LEU A 51 29.39 19.11 26.11
N PHE A 52 30.33 18.62 25.31
CA PHE A 52 30.47 17.19 25.03
C PHE A 52 30.90 16.42 26.29
N GLN A 53 31.90 16.92 27.02
CA GLN A 53 32.37 16.33 28.28
C GLN A 53 31.27 16.33 29.35
N ILE A 54 30.49 17.40 29.47
CA ILE A 54 29.33 17.44 30.38
C ILE A 54 28.33 16.33 30.01
N GLY A 55 28.09 16.12 28.71
CA GLY A 55 27.28 15.00 28.21
C GLY A 55 27.81 13.65 28.68
N GLN A 56 29.10 13.38 28.44
CA GLN A 56 29.74 12.11 28.80
C GLN A 56 29.76 11.84 30.31
N THR A 57 30.02 12.87 31.12
CA THR A 57 29.99 12.75 32.58
C THR A 57 28.57 12.45 33.06
N ALA A 58 27.57 13.16 32.52
CA ALA A 58 26.18 12.92 32.86
C ALA A 58 25.71 11.51 32.46
N GLU A 59 26.21 10.95 31.34
CA GLU A 59 25.96 9.55 30.98
C GLU A 59 26.51 8.57 32.02
N LYS A 60 27.75 8.78 32.46
CA LYS A 60 28.39 7.92 33.49
C LYS A 60 27.66 7.98 34.82
N GLU A 61 27.06 9.12 35.14
CA GLU A 61 26.23 9.33 36.32
C GLU A 61 24.81 8.75 36.18
N GLY A 62 24.45 8.22 35.00
CA GLY A 62 23.09 7.74 34.71
C GLY A 62 22.06 8.86 34.53
N ASN A 63 22.49 10.13 34.49
CA ASN A 63 21.62 11.28 34.29
C ASN A 63 21.37 11.54 32.80
N THR A 64 20.57 10.67 32.19
CA THR A 64 20.31 10.70 30.74
C THR A 64 19.69 12.00 30.27
N LYS A 65 18.84 12.64 31.09
CA LYS A 65 18.22 13.94 30.76
C LYS A 65 19.27 15.05 30.63
N ARG A 66 20.19 15.13 31.59
CA ARG A 66 21.30 16.09 31.58
C ARG A 66 22.21 15.83 30.38
N ALA A 67 22.56 14.56 30.12
CA ALA A 67 23.39 14.17 28.98
C ALA A 67 22.80 14.63 27.64
N ILE A 68 21.53 14.27 27.37
CA ILE A 68 20.82 14.66 26.15
C ILE A 68 20.77 16.20 26.02
N LYS A 69 20.54 16.92 27.11
CA LYS A 69 20.50 18.39 27.08
C LYS A 69 21.85 19.01 26.75
N ALA A 70 22.95 18.46 27.28
CA ALA A 70 24.30 18.94 27.01
C ALA A 70 24.64 18.76 25.52
N TYR A 71 24.41 17.57 24.97
CA TYR A 71 24.63 17.29 23.55
C TYR A 71 23.75 18.14 22.63
N LYS A 72 22.45 18.29 22.93
CA LYS A 72 21.58 19.19 22.14
C LYS A 72 22.01 20.65 22.23
N SER A 73 22.54 21.08 23.39
CA SER A 73 23.07 22.43 23.56
C SER A 73 24.33 22.66 22.73
N LEU A 74 25.21 21.64 22.63
CA LEU A 74 26.38 21.68 21.76
C LEU A 74 25.96 21.91 20.32
N VAL A 75 25.03 21.13 19.80
CA VAL A 75 24.57 21.23 18.40
C VAL A 75 23.88 22.57 18.13
N LYS A 76 23.13 23.08 19.10
CA LYS A 76 22.44 24.37 18.96
C LYS A 76 23.41 25.56 18.94
N ARG A 77 24.44 25.54 19.79
CA ARG A 77 25.37 26.66 19.97
C ARG A 77 26.57 26.59 19.02
N HIS A 78 27.02 25.38 18.71
CA HIS A 78 28.22 25.09 17.92
C HIS A 78 27.90 24.12 16.76
N PRO A 79 26.97 24.46 15.84
CA PRO A 79 26.48 23.55 14.80
C PRO A 79 27.52 23.22 13.70
N LYS A 80 28.68 23.87 13.66
CA LYS A 80 29.75 23.59 12.69
C LYS A 80 30.93 22.83 13.30
N ASP A 81 30.88 22.58 14.60
CA ASP A 81 31.95 21.90 15.31
C ASP A 81 31.99 20.41 14.95
N ALA A 82 33.19 19.82 14.91
CA ALA A 82 33.38 18.41 14.59
C ALA A 82 32.65 17.48 15.57
N LEU A 83 32.47 17.91 16.82
CA LEU A 83 31.77 17.14 17.86
C LEU A 83 30.24 17.16 17.70
N ALA A 84 29.68 18.04 16.87
CA ALA A 84 28.23 18.22 16.77
C ALA A 84 27.51 16.97 16.25
N ALA A 85 28.08 16.31 15.23
CA ALA A 85 27.50 15.08 14.69
C ALA A 85 27.53 13.94 15.73
N GLY A 86 28.67 13.75 16.41
CA GLY A 86 28.81 12.76 17.49
C GLY A 86 27.87 13.04 18.66
N ALA A 87 27.69 14.32 19.03
CA ALA A 87 26.75 14.72 20.08
C ALA A 87 25.30 14.36 19.72
N LEU A 88 24.87 14.60 18.47
CA LEU A 88 23.55 14.17 18.01
C LEU A 88 23.39 12.66 18.06
N PHE A 89 24.40 11.92 17.63
CA PHE A 89 24.38 10.47 17.64
C PHE A 89 24.17 9.94 19.06
N ARG A 90 25.01 10.38 20.02
CA ARG A 90 24.86 10.01 21.44
C ARG A 90 23.51 10.42 22.01
N ALA A 91 23.03 11.63 21.69
CA ALA A 91 21.71 12.07 22.13
C ALA A 91 20.58 11.19 21.59
N ALA A 92 20.69 10.69 20.35
CA ALA A 92 19.72 9.81 19.73
C ALA A 92 19.73 8.42 20.37
N GLU A 93 20.90 7.81 20.59
CA GLU A 93 21.05 6.52 21.26
C GLU A 93 20.45 6.54 22.68
N LEU A 94 20.76 7.57 23.45
CA LEU A 94 20.21 7.76 24.80
C LEU A 94 18.68 7.92 24.80
N GLN A 95 18.13 8.58 23.79
CA GLN A 95 16.67 8.71 23.63
C GLN A 95 16.04 7.38 23.24
N GLU A 96 16.68 6.59 22.38
CA GLU A 96 16.21 5.26 21.98
C GLU A 96 16.20 4.30 23.19
N GLN A 97 17.27 4.30 23.99
CA GLN A 97 17.38 3.52 25.23
C GLN A 97 16.29 3.88 26.25
N ASN A 98 15.94 5.17 26.33
CA ASN A 98 14.86 5.66 27.20
C ASN A 98 13.44 5.46 26.60
N HIS A 99 13.31 4.76 25.48
CA HIS A 99 12.05 4.56 24.75
C HIS A 99 11.40 5.86 24.22
N ASP A 100 12.17 6.96 24.16
CA ASP A 100 11.80 8.24 23.58
C ASP A 100 11.94 8.20 22.05
N TYR A 101 11.36 7.18 21.42
CA TYR A 101 11.57 6.79 20.02
C TYR A 101 11.41 7.93 19.00
N PHE A 102 10.36 8.75 19.16
CA PHE A 102 10.15 9.87 18.23
C PHE A 102 11.27 10.92 18.31
N ARG A 103 11.74 11.22 19.53
CA ARG A 103 12.85 12.17 19.72
C ARG A 103 14.15 11.57 19.17
N ALA A 104 14.37 10.28 19.38
CA ALA A 104 15.54 9.58 18.87
C ALA A 104 15.59 9.66 17.34
N ALA A 105 14.49 9.32 16.66
CA ALA A 105 14.39 9.43 15.21
C ALA A 105 14.60 10.86 14.70
N GLU A 106 14.14 11.87 15.43
CA GLU A 106 14.37 13.29 15.11
C GLU A 106 15.84 13.70 15.28
N SER A 107 16.52 13.18 16.31
CA SER A 107 17.95 13.44 16.52
C SER A 107 18.80 12.75 15.44
N PHE A 108 18.46 11.51 15.06
CA PHE A 108 19.09 10.83 13.91
C PHE A 108 18.80 11.55 12.60
N ARG A 109 17.56 12.00 12.37
CA ARG A 109 17.16 12.79 11.19
C ARG A 109 18.02 14.05 11.07
N GLN A 110 18.16 14.76 12.18
CA GLN A 110 18.98 15.98 12.21
C GLN A 110 20.45 15.67 11.90
N LEU A 111 20.96 14.52 12.33
CA LEU A 111 22.32 14.08 12.02
C LEU A 111 22.49 13.88 10.50
N VAL A 112 21.64 13.07 9.88
CA VAL A 112 21.76 12.74 8.45
C VAL A 112 21.49 13.93 7.53
N GLU A 113 20.65 14.87 7.94
CA GLU A 113 20.35 16.08 7.16
C GLU A 113 21.43 17.16 7.28
N LYS A 114 21.94 17.40 8.49
CA LYS A 114 22.88 18.50 8.74
C LYS A 114 24.35 18.08 8.60
N TYR A 115 24.65 16.80 8.80
CA TYR A 115 26.00 16.26 8.81
C TYR A 115 26.10 15.00 7.92
N PRO A 116 25.82 15.11 6.61
CA PRO A 116 25.84 13.96 5.70
C PRO A 116 27.23 13.30 5.56
N GLY A 117 28.32 14.01 5.86
CA GLY A 117 29.69 13.46 5.89
C GLY A 117 30.11 12.91 7.26
N SER A 118 29.18 12.76 8.21
CA SER A 118 29.47 12.21 9.54
C SER A 118 29.88 10.74 9.43
N PRO A 119 30.83 10.27 10.27
CA PRO A 119 31.12 8.84 10.40
C PRO A 119 29.91 8.03 10.86
N HIS A 120 28.95 8.68 11.53
CA HIS A 120 27.73 8.06 12.07
C HIS A 120 26.53 8.13 11.12
N PHE A 121 26.74 8.45 9.84
CA PHE A 121 25.64 8.63 8.89
C PHE A 121 24.84 7.33 8.70
N ASP A 122 25.52 6.22 8.43
CA ASP A 122 24.87 4.95 8.15
C ASP A 122 24.18 4.37 9.40
N GLU A 123 24.80 4.50 10.57
CA GLU A 123 24.21 4.09 11.85
C GLU A 123 23.00 4.94 12.22
N ALA A 124 22.99 6.22 11.86
CA ALA A 124 21.83 7.07 12.05
C ALA A 124 20.67 6.68 11.12
N ILE A 125 20.94 6.34 9.86
CA ILE A 125 19.93 5.79 8.94
C ILE A 125 19.37 4.47 9.45
N GLU A 126 20.23 3.57 9.93
CA GLU A 126 19.80 2.32 10.56
C GLU A 126 18.92 2.58 11.78
N GLY A 127 19.33 3.50 12.66
CA GLY A 127 18.55 3.91 13.84
C GLY A 127 17.17 4.44 13.47
N GLN A 128 17.07 5.29 12.44
CA GLN A 128 15.78 5.73 11.91
C GLN A 128 14.94 4.56 11.41
N PHE A 129 15.53 3.65 10.62
CA PHE A 129 14.82 2.50 10.08
C PHE A 129 14.27 1.60 11.21
N ARG A 130 15.10 1.22 12.19
CA ARG A 130 14.68 0.42 13.35
C ARG A 130 13.54 1.09 14.12
N ILE A 131 13.60 2.40 14.35
CA ILE A 131 12.53 3.13 15.04
C ILE A 131 11.26 3.18 14.19
N GLY A 132 11.38 3.32 12.87
CA GLY A 132 10.25 3.21 11.93
C GLY A 132 9.52 1.87 12.08
N GLU A 133 10.25 0.77 12.17
CA GLU A 133 9.69 -0.57 12.39
C GLU A 133 8.98 -0.68 13.75
N VAL A 134 9.50 -0.06 14.81
CA VAL A 134 8.83 0.01 16.12
C VAL A 134 7.46 0.69 16.01
N TYR A 135 7.39 1.81 15.28
CA TYR A 135 6.13 2.52 15.05
C TYR A 135 5.17 1.74 14.13
N LEU A 136 5.69 1.04 13.12
CA LEU A 136 4.90 0.19 12.23
C LEU A 136 4.29 -1.02 12.94
N ALA A 137 5.01 -1.59 13.91
CA ALA A 137 4.55 -2.75 14.68
C ALA A 137 3.37 -2.40 15.60
N GLY A 138 3.32 -1.17 16.16
CA GLY A 138 2.19 -0.58 16.89
C GLY A 138 1.77 -1.25 18.22
N LYS A 139 2.04 -2.55 18.40
CA LYS A 139 1.55 -3.37 19.53
C LYS A 139 2.08 -2.92 20.89
N LYS A 140 3.35 -2.51 20.96
CA LYS A 140 3.98 -2.00 22.20
C LYS A 140 3.51 -0.58 22.54
N LEU A 141 3.20 0.25 21.54
CA LEU A 141 2.82 1.65 21.74
C LEU A 141 1.37 1.79 22.24
N ARG A 142 0.49 0.85 21.87
CA ARG A 142 -0.87 0.78 22.45
C ARG A 142 -0.85 0.55 23.96
N ILE A 143 0.13 -0.21 24.46
CA ILE A 143 0.33 -0.45 25.90
C ILE A 143 0.74 0.85 26.62
N LEU A 144 1.39 1.78 25.91
CA LEU A 144 1.83 3.08 26.43
C LEU A 144 0.80 4.20 26.23
N GLY A 145 -0.44 3.88 25.81
CA GLY A 145 -1.53 4.86 25.64
C GLY A 145 -1.47 5.71 24.37
N ILE A 146 -0.63 5.37 23.39
CA ILE A 146 -0.55 6.10 22.11
C ILE A 146 -1.51 5.48 21.08
N PRO A 147 -2.37 6.27 20.40
CA PRO A 147 -3.27 5.75 19.35
C PRO A 147 -2.52 5.12 18.18
N VAL A 148 -3.00 3.97 17.68
CA VAL A 148 -2.39 3.23 16.57
C VAL A 148 -2.28 4.08 15.29
N ALA A 149 -3.31 4.88 14.97
CA ALA A 149 -3.28 5.76 13.81
C ALA A 149 -2.11 6.77 13.86
N SER A 150 -1.83 7.33 15.04
CA SER A 150 -0.69 8.23 15.24
C SER A 150 0.66 7.51 15.12
N SER A 151 0.70 6.23 15.52
CA SER A 151 1.88 5.37 15.37
C SER A 151 2.24 5.16 13.89
N LEU A 152 1.25 4.82 13.06
CA LEU A 152 1.47 4.57 11.64
C LEU A 152 1.92 5.83 10.89
N GLU A 153 1.38 7.01 11.24
CA GLU A 153 1.81 8.27 10.62
C GLU A 153 3.27 8.62 10.97
N ARG A 154 3.68 8.33 12.21
CA ARG A 154 5.09 8.49 12.62
C ARG A 154 6.00 7.53 11.85
N ALA A 155 5.57 6.27 11.65
CA ALA A 155 6.33 5.31 10.84
C ALA A 155 6.56 5.85 9.42
N VAL A 156 5.50 6.31 8.75
CA VAL A 156 5.60 6.91 7.40
C VAL A 156 6.56 8.09 7.37
N THR A 157 6.45 9.00 8.35
CA THR A 157 7.34 10.17 8.43
C THR A 157 8.81 9.78 8.55
N ILE A 158 9.11 8.79 9.39
CA ILE A 158 10.47 8.33 9.66
C ILE A 158 11.04 7.59 8.44
N PHE A 159 10.29 6.66 7.83
CA PHE A 159 10.72 5.96 6.62
C PHE A 159 10.88 6.91 5.43
N ALA A 160 9.99 7.89 5.26
CA ALA A 160 10.12 8.91 4.21
C ALA A 160 11.39 9.75 4.39
N SER A 161 11.84 9.98 5.63
CA SER A 161 13.15 10.57 5.88
C SER A 161 14.27 9.70 5.35
N VAL A 162 14.28 8.41 5.68
CA VAL A 162 15.31 7.45 5.21
C VAL A 162 15.40 7.44 3.68
N VAL A 163 14.25 7.32 3.00
CA VAL A 163 14.20 7.31 1.53
C VAL A 163 14.76 8.59 0.93
N ARG A 164 14.48 9.75 1.54
CA ARG A 164 14.96 11.04 1.04
C ARG A 164 16.45 11.27 1.29
N THR A 165 16.95 10.87 2.45
CA THR A 165 18.34 11.17 2.85
C THR A 165 19.35 10.13 2.36
N ALA A 166 18.90 8.89 2.14
CA ALA A 166 19.75 7.81 1.64
C ALA A 166 19.10 7.10 0.44
N PRO A 167 18.86 7.75 -0.71
CA PRO A 167 18.09 7.18 -1.83
C PRO A 167 18.65 5.85 -2.40
N TYR A 168 19.94 5.58 -2.20
CA TYR A 168 20.62 4.34 -2.61
C TYR A 168 21.12 3.50 -1.41
N GLY A 169 20.66 3.82 -0.21
CA GLY A 169 21.05 3.16 1.03
C GLY A 169 20.44 1.76 1.17
N LYS A 170 21.11 0.91 1.95
CA LYS A 170 20.71 -0.49 2.24
C LYS A 170 19.24 -0.63 2.70
N TYR A 171 18.73 0.34 3.45
CA TYR A 171 17.39 0.28 4.05
C TYR A 171 16.30 0.92 3.18
N THR A 172 16.65 1.52 2.05
CA THR A 172 15.76 2.46 1.36
C THR A 172 14.64 1.79 0.59
N ALA A 173 14.94 0.72 -0.14
CA ALA A 173 13.91 -0.06 -0.83
C ALA A 173 12.90 -0.63 0.18
N ARG A 174 13.40 -1.12 1.33
CA ARG A 174 12.57 -1.65 2.41
C ARG A 174 11.78 -0.55 3.11
N ALA A 175 12.37 0.60 3.42
CA ALA A 175 11.67 1.74 4.00
C ALA A 175 10.53 2.23 3.09
N GLN A 176 10.76 2.28 1.77
CA GLN A 176 9.73 2.62 0.80
C GLN A 176 8.58 1.60 0.78
N PHE A 177 8.89 0.31 0.87
CA PHE A 177 7.88 -0.75 1.02
C PHE A 177 7.10 -0.60 2.34
N ASP A 178 7.78 -0.33 3.44
CA ASP A 178 7.19 -0.20 4.76
C ASP A 178 6.30 1.07 4.90
N ILE A 179 6.55 2.10 4.08
CA ILE A 179 5.58 3.21 3.90
C ILE A 179 4.26 2.67 3.34
N GLY A 180 4.31 1.83 2.30
CA GLY A 180 3.13 1.18 1.72
C GLY A 180 2.38 0.33 2.74
N LEU A 181 3.12 -0.49 3.51
CA LEU A 181 2.55 -1.32 4.56
C LEU A 181 1.91 -0.50 5.70
N ALA A 182 2.50 0.65 6.05
CA ALA A 182 1.92 1.56 7.03
C ALA A 182 0.59 2.16 6.52
N ARG A 183 0.56 2.62 5.26
CA ARG A 183 -0.64 3.19 4.62
C ARG A 183 -1.74 2.15 4.45
N GLU A 184 -1.39 0.91 4.11
CA GLU A 184 -2.32 -0.22 4.03
C GLU A 184 -2.99 -0.48 5.39
N LYS A 185 -2.20 -0.52 6.47
CA LYS A 185 -2.74 -0.68 7.85
C LYS A 185 -3.61 0.48 8.30
N GLN A 186 -3.46 1.67 7.72
CA GLN A 186 -4.34 2.81 7.93
C GLN A 186 -5.65 2.72 7.13
N GLY A 187 -5.75 1.78 6.18
CA GLY A 187 -6.85 1.71 5.20
C GLY A 187 -6.74 2.72 4.06
N ALA A 188 -5.59 3.40 3.94
CA ALA A 188 -5.32 4.37 2.88
C ALA A 188 -4.79 3.64 1.63
N ASN A 189 -5.68 2.91 0.96
CA ASN A 189 -5.33 2.00 -0.14
C ASN A 189 -4.61 2.71 -1.30
N ASP A 190 -5.10 3.88 -1.72
CA ASP A 190 -4.48 4.63 -2.84
C ASP A 190 -3.04 5.01 -2.50
N ALA A 191 -2.82 5.56 -1.30
CA ALA A 191 -1.48 5.93 -0.82
C ALA A 191 -0.56 4.70 -0.63
N ALA A 192 -1.13 3.54 -0.26
CA ALA A 192 -0.38 2.30 -0.16
C ALA A 192 0.08 1.80 -1.53
N ILE A 193 -0.82 1.82 -2.53
CA ILE A 193 -0.52 1.45 -3.92
C ILE A 193 0.56 2.37 -4.49
N GLU A 194 0.46 3.68 -4.31
CA GLU A 194 1.48 4.64 -4.75
C GLU A 194 2.85 4.33 -4.14
N ALA A 195 2.89 4.02 -2.83
CA ALA A 195 4.13 3.70 -2.14
C ALA A 195 4.75 2.38 -2.62
N TYR A 196 3.94 1.34 -2.86
CA TYR A 196 4.42 0.07 -3.43
C TYR A 196 4.85 0.22 -4.89
N GLN A 197 4.12 0.99 -5.70
CA GLN A 197 4.51 1.28 -7.09
C GLN A 197 5.85 2.01 -7.14
N ALA A 198 6.11 2.91 -6.19
CA ALA A 198 7.42 3.55 -6.07
C ALA A 198 8.54 2.54 -5.76
N VAL A 199 8.26 1.43 -5.05
CA VAL A 199 9.24 0.34 -4.88
C VAL A 199 9.53 -0.33 -6.22
N VAL A 200 8.48 -0.74 -6.94
CA VAL A 200 8.60 -1.43 -8.23
C VAL A 200 9.36 -0.56 -9.25
N ASN A 201 9.06 0.73 -9.29
CA ASN A 201 9.66 1.64 -10.26
C ASN A 201 11.11 2.01 -9.93
N LYS A 202 11.44 2.22 -8.65
CA LYS A 202 12.76 2.71 -8.22
C LYS A 202 13.75 1.60 -7.90
N PHE A 203 13.25 0.43 -7.49
CA PHE A 203 14.07 -0.70 -7.05
C PHE A 203 13.67 -2.01 -7.77
N PRO A 204 13.54 -2.03 -9.11
CA PRO A 204 13.00 -3.18 -9.84
C PRO A 204 13.81 -4.48 -9.69
N ASN A 205 15.10 -4.38 -9.37
CA ASN A 205 16.00 -5.53 -9.20
C ASN A 205 16.11 -6.02 -7.76
N GLU A 206 15.53 -5.30 -6.79
CA GLU A 206 15.54 -5.71 -5.39
C GLU A 206 14.46 -6.77 -5.15
N PRO A 207 14.72 -7.82 -4.34
CA PRO A 207 13.73 -8.87 -4.05
C PRO A 207 12.40 -8.32 -3.51
N ILE A 208 12.43 -7.20 -2.80
CA ILE A 208 11.24 -6.54 -2.22
C ILE A 208 10.29 -5.97 -3.28
N ALA A 209 10.74 -5.73 -4.52
CA ALA A 209 9.88 -5.27 -5.60
C ALA A 209 8.87 -6.34 -6.02
N VAL A 210 9.23 -7.62 -5.90
CA VAL A 210 8.31 -8.75 -6.13
C VAL A 210 7.17 -8.70 -5.12
N ASP A 211 7.50 -8.51 -3.84
CA ASP A 211 6.50 -8.37 -2.78
C ASP A 211 5.61 -7.14 -3.02
N ALA A 212 6.19 -6.00 -3.38
CA ALA A 212 5.46 -4.76 -3.65
C ALA A 212 4.44 -4.93 -4.80
N GLN A 213 4.86 -5.53 -5.92
CA GLN A 213 3.98 -5.76 -7.06
C GLN A 213 2.81 -6.68 -6.68
N TYR A 214 3.06 -7.71 -5.87
CA TYR A 214 1.99 -8.57 -5.37
C TYR A 214 1.02 -7.82 -4.45
N GLN A 215 1.53 -6.97 -3.55
CA GLN A 215 0.67 -6.20 -2.63
C GLN A 215 -0.27 -5.25 -3.37
N ILE A 216 0.15 -4.65 -4.49
CA ILE A 216 -0.74 -3.81 -5.32
C ILE A 216 -1.97 -4.60 -5.76
N GLY A 217 -1.77 -5.81 -6.32
CA GLY A 217 -2.89 -6.68 -6.70
C GLY A 217 -3.73 -7.14 -5.51
N TYR A 218 -3.09 -7.42 -4.38
CA TYR A 218 -3.78 -7.83 -3.16
C TYR A 218 -4.68 -6.74 -2.56
N ILE A 219 -4.25 -5.47 -2.59
CA ILE A 219 -5.06 -4.33 -2.15
C ILE A 219 -6.34 -4.23 -3.00
N TRP A 220 -6.21 -4.27 -4.33
CA TRP A 220 -7.37 -4.24 -5.23
C TRP A 220 -8.28 -5.45 -5.03
N PHE A 221 -7.69 -6.63 -4.83
CA PHE A 221 -8.44 -7.85 -4.54
C PHE A 221 -9.28 -7.70 -3.26
N HIS A 222 -8.68 -7.21 -2.18
CA HIS A 222 -9.39 -6.98 -0.93
C HIS A 222 -10.51 -5.93 -1.08
N ALA A 223 -10.25 -4.85 -1.83
CA ALA A 223 -11.26 -3.84 -2.17
C ALA A 223 -12.44 -4.46 -2.95
N SER A 224 -12.17 -5.32 -3.93
CA SER A 224 -13.23 -6.01 -4.71
C SER A 224 -14.09 -6.98 -3.89
N ARG A 225 -13.57 -7.46 -2.75
CA ARG A 225 -14.28 -8.35 -1.83
C ARG A 225 -15.12 -7.62 -0.79
N THR A 226 -14.66 -6.46 -0.35
CA THR A 226 -15.30 -5.66 0.71
C THR A 226 -16.24 -4.59 0.18
N GLY A 227 -15.99 -4.07 -1.02
CA GLY A 227 -16.84 -3.10 -1.70
C GLY A 227 -18.12 -3.74 -2.23
N THR A 228 -19.25 -3.06 -2.04
CA THR A 228 -20.59 -3.58 -2.35
C THR A 228 -20.88 -3.76 -3.84
N LYS A 229 -20.04 -3.28 -4.77
CA LYS A 229 -20.20 -3.46 -6.24
C LYS A 229 -19.08 -2.81 -7.06
N ASP A 230 -17.86 -2.70 -6.53
CA ASP A 230 -16.78 -2.04 -7.26
C ASP A 230 -16.20 -2.98 -8.33
N MET A 231 -16.85 -2.99 -9.51
CA MET A 231 -16.39 -3.73 -10.69
C MET A 231 -15.02 -3.23 -11.15
N ALA A 232 -14.68 -1.97 -10.91
CA ALA A 232 -13.38 -1.42 -11.27
C ALA A 232 -12.28 -2.02 -10.39
N ALA A 233 -12.50 -2.18 -9.09
CA ALA A 233 -11.54 -2.85 -8.20
C ALA A 233 -11.26 -4.30 -8.60
N ALA A 234 -12.29 -5.05 -9.03
CA ALA A 234 -12.10 -6.43 -9.52
C ALA A 234 -11.27 -6.47 -10.82
N GLY A 235 -11.53 -5.54 -11.74
CA GLY A 235 -10.74 -5.36 -12.96
C GLY A 235 -9.28 -5.00 -12.66
N ASN A 236 -9.05 -4.01 -11.79
CA ASN A 236 -7.72 -3.60 -11.36
C ASN A 236 -6.95 -4.74 -10.69
N ALA A 237 -7.62 -5.53 -9.84
CA ALA A 237 -7.01 -6.70 -9.20
C ALA A 237 -6.59 -7.75 -10.23
N LYS A 238 -7.45 -8.02 -11.22
CA LYS A 238 -7.15 -8.94 -12.32
C LYS A 238 -5.92 -8.49 -13.10
N THR A 239 -5.91 -7.22 -13.55
CA THR A 239 -4.77 -6.64 -14.27
C THR A 239 -3.50 -6.71 -13.43
N ALA A 240 -3.54 -6.30 -12.16
CA ALA A 240 -2.36 -6.29 -11.30
C ALA A 240 -1.78 -7.69 -11.05
N PHE A 241 -2.62 -8.73 -10.86
CA PHE A 241 -2.13 -10.10 -10.74
C PHE A 241 -1.64 -10.69 -12.06
N GLN A 242 -2.26 -10.34 -13.19
CA GLN A 242 -1.75 -10.72 -14.50
C GLN A 242 -0.38 -10.10 -14.77
N ASP A 243 -0.21 -8.81 -14.47
CA ASP A 243 1.06 -8.11 -14.57
C ASP A 243 2.12 -8.73 -13.64
N PHE A 244 1.73 -9.10 -12.41
CA PHE A 244 2.61 -9.81 -11.48
C PHE A 244 3.07 -11.15 -12.05
N LEU A 245 2.16 -11.95 -12.61
CA LEU A 245 2.49 -13.26 -13.19
C LEU A 245 3.31 -13.15 -14.47
N PHE A 246 3.14 -12.06 -15.22
CA PHE A 246 3.92 -11.76 -16.41
C PHE A 246 5.38 -11.42 -16.05
N HIS A 247 5.59 -10.53 -15.06
CA HIS A 247 6.94 -10.11 -14.66
C HIS A 247 7.63 -11.13 -13.75
N TYR A 248 6.89 -11.86 -12.92
CA TYR A 248 7.43 -12.75 -11.89
C TYR A 248 6.81 -14.17 -11.95
N PRO A 249 6.89 -14.88 -13.10
CA PRO A 249 6.20 -16.17 -13.30
C PRO A 249 6.65 -17.29 -12.35
N ASN A 250 7.90 -17.20 -11.86
CA ASN A 250 8.55 -18.19 -11.00
C ASN A 250 8.67 -17.73 -9.53
N SER A 251 8.01 -16.63 -9.14
CA SER A 251 7.99 -16.17 -7.75
C SER A 251 7.29 -17.18 -6.84
N GLU A 252 7.69 -17.26 -5.57
CA GLU A 252 6.98 -18.02 -4.54
C GLU A 252 5.51 -17.59 -4.41
N LYS A 253 5.21 -16.32 -4.74
CA LYS A 253 3.84 -15.78 -4.73
C LYS A 253 3.06 -16.04 -6.02
N ALA A 254 3.67 -16.63 -7.06
CA ALA A 254 2.99 -16.88 -8.33
C ALA A 254 1.81 -17.85 -8.18
N ALA A 255 1.93 -18.88 -7.34
CA ALA A 255 0.81 -19.77 -7.04
C ALA A 255 -0.35 -18.99 -6.38
N GLN A 256 -0.06 -18.18 -5.36
CA GLN A 256 -1.05 -17.36 -4.67
C GLN A 256 -1.72 -16.33 -5.60
N ALA A 257 -0.95 -15.71 -6.51
CA ALA A 257 -1.50 -14.79 -7.50
C ALA A 257 -2.45 -15.48 -8.48
N ARG A 258 -2.12 -16.70 -8.95
CA ARG A 258 -3.03 -17.52 -9.78
C ARG A 258 -4.31 -17.88 -9.02
N ASP A 259 -4.20 -18.25 -7.75
CA ASP A 259 -5.37 -18.58 -6.92
C ASP A 259 -6.28 -17.37 -6.72
N ASN A 260 -5.73 -16.19 -6.42
CA ASN A 260 -6.51 -14.96 -6.29
C ASN A 260 -7.18 -14.57 -7.61
N LEU A 261 -6.48 -14.74 -8.74
CA LEU A 261 -7.02 -14.51 -10.08
C LEU A 261 -8.20 -15.45 -10.37
N ASN A 262 -8.06 -16.74 -10.07
CA ASN A 262 -9.12 -17.72 -10.21
C ASN A 262 -10.35 -17.37 -9.36
N LEU A 263 -10.15 -16.88 -8.13
CA LEU A 263 -11.25 -16.43 -7.26
C LEU A 263 -11.99 -15.22 -7.83
N LEU A 264 -11.27 -14.26 -8.43
CA LEU A 264 -11.87 -13.11 -9.11
C LEU A 264 -12.71 -13.56 -10.31
N GLU A 265 -12.15 -14.45 -11.14
CA GLU A 265 -12.81 -14.96 -12.34
C GLU A 265 -14.03 -15.81 -12.02
N GLN A 266 -13.96 -16.67 -11.00
CA GLN A 266 -15.11 -17.45 -10.54
C GLN A 266 -16.24 -16.54 -10.07
N LYS A 267 -15.97 -15.54 -9.23
CA LYS A 267 -16.99 -14.60 -8.76
C LYS A 267 -17.67 -13.87 -9.93
N GLN A 268 -16.89 -13.42 -10.91
CA GLN A 268 -17.41 -12.76 -12.10
C GLN A 268 -18.25 -13.71 -12.97
N THR A 269 -17.75 -14.93 -13.19
CA THR A 269 -18.41 -15.97 -13.99
C THR A 269 -19.72 -16.41 -13.36
N SER A 270 -19.75 -16.68 -12.05
CA SER A 270 -20.98 -17.04 -11.33
C SER A 270 -22.01 -15.90 -11.40
N SER A 271 -21.58 -14.63 -11.31
CA SER A 271 -22.47 -13.48 -11.46
C SER A 271 -23.10 -13.43 -12.85
N SER A 272 -22.30 -13.57 -13.92
CA SER A 272 -22.79 -13.61 -15.31
C SER A 272 -23.77 -14.77 -15.53
N PHE A 273 -23.50 -15.94 -14.92
CA PHE A 273 -24.34 -17.12 -15.03
C PHE A 273 -25.71 -16.94 -14.35
N GLU A 274 -25.75 -16.29 -13.19
CA GLU A 274 -27.03 -15.99 -12.52
C GLU A 274 -27.87 -14.97 -13.29
N VAL A 275 -27.24 -13.97 -13.92
CA VAL A 275 -27.93 -13.04 -14.83
C VAL A 275 -28.49 -13.78 -16.05
N ALA A 276 -27.72 -14.71 -16.64
CA ALA A 276 -28.20 -15.55 -17.73
C ALA A 276 -29.44 -16.36 -17.33
N LYS A 277 -29.42 -16.99 -16.14
CA LYS A 277 -30.56 -17.74 -15.60
C LYS A 277 -31.79 -16.86 -15.36
N PHE A 278 -31.60 -15.61 -14.93
CA PHE A 278 -32.70 -14.67 -14.73
C PHE A 278 -33.44 -14.36 -16.04
N TYR A 279 -32.71 -14.06 -17.12
CA TYR A 279 -33.30 -13.83 -18.45
C TYR A 279 -33.91 -15.10 -19.05
N ASP A 280 -33.24 -16.25 -18.90
CA ASP A 280 -33.74 -17.55 -19.35
C ASP A 280 -35.09 -17.89 -18.70
N LYS A 281 -35.20 -17.69 -17.38
CA LYS A 281 -36.45 -17.90 -16.63
C LYS A 281 -37.60 -17.02 -17.14
N GLN A 282 -37.29 -15.79 -17.55
CA GLN A 282 -38.26 -14.86 -18.15
C GLN A 282 -38.54 -15.12 -19.63
N LYS A 283 -37.91 -16.14 -20.23
CA LYS A 283 -38.00 -16.51 -21.64
C LYS A 283 -37.40 -15.47 -22.60
N TYR A 284 -36.59 -14.55 -22.10
CA TYR A 284 -35.78 -13.65 -22.91
C TYR A 284 -34.51 -14.38 -23.39
N TYR A 285 -34.70 -15.37 -24.27
CA TYR A 285 -33.65 -16.33 -24.61
C TYR A 285 -32.46 -15.71 -25.34
N ARG A 286 -32.70 -14.70 -26.18
CA ARG A 286 -31.63 -13.96 -26.84
C ARG A 286 -30.70 -13.25 -25.84
N ALA A 287 -31.26 -12.57 -24.84
CA ALA A 287 -30.49 -11.95 -23.77
C ALA A 287 -29.77 -13.01 -22.91
N ALA A 288 -30.45 -14.10 -22.56
CA ALA A 288 -29.85 -15.20 -21.80
C ALA A 288 -28.61 -15.79 -22.50
N VAL A 289 -28.67 -16.01 -23.81
CA VAL A 289 -27.54 -16.54 -24.60
C VAL A 289 -26.35 -15.58 -24.61
N ILE A 290 -26.56 -14.26 -24.62
CA ILE A 290 -25.47 -13.27 -24.51
C ILE A 290 -24.70 -13.47 -23.20
N TYR A 291 -25.40 -13.56 -22.07
CA TYR A 291 -24.76 -13.76 -20.78
C TYR A 291 -24.17 -15.16 -20.61
N TYR A 292 -24.80 -16.21 -21.15
CA TYR A 292 -24.20 -17.55 -21.17
C TYR A 292 -22.91 -17.61 -22.01
N ASN A 293 -22.85 -16.90 -23.14
CA ASN A 293 -21.61 -16.78 -23.93
C ASN A 293 -20.54 -16.00 -23.16
N GLU A 294 -20.92 -14.99 -22.39
CA GLU A 294 -19.97 -14.26 -21.54
C GLU A 294 -19.36 -15.15 -20.45
N VAL A 295 -20.14 -16.03 -19.82
CA VAL A 295 -19.63 -17.06 -18.88
C VAL A 295 -18.59 -17.96 -19.57
N ILE A 296 -18.86 -18.38 -20.80
CA ILE A 296 -17.94 -19.24 -21.58
C ILE A 296 -16.65 -18.50 -21.93
N ARG A 297 -16.76 -17.22 -22.29
CA ARG A 297 -15.62 -16.37 -22.64
C ARG A 297 -14.75 -16.02 -21.43
N GLN A 298 -15.36 -15.77 -20.27
CA GLN A 298 -14.67 -15.40 -19.03
C GLN A 298 -13.86 -16.56 -18.45
N GLN A 299 -14.41 -17.78 -18.45
CA GLN A 299 -13.73 -18.96 -17.89
C GLN A 299 -14.00 -20.23 -18.71
N PRO A 300 -13.33 -20.40 -19.88
CA PRO A 300 -13.52 -21.58 -20.72
C PRO A 300 -13.18 -22.88 -19.99
N GLY A 301 -14.08 -23.86 -20.00
CA GLY A 301 -13.88 -25.17 -19.38
C GLY A 301 -14.19 -25.25 -17.89
N SER A 302 -14.70 -24.17 -17.28
CA SER A 302 -15.29 -24.22 -15.94
C SER A 302 -16.62 -24.98 -15.93
N THR A 303 -17.04 -25.44 -14.74
CA THR A 303 -18.34 -26.10 -14.56
C THR A 303 -19.50 -25.18 -14.99
N GLU A 304 -19.43 -23.88 -14.70
CA GLU A 304 -20.45 -22.92 -15.17
C GLU A 304 -20.42 -22.75 -16.68
N SER A 305 -19.24 -22.71 -17.31
CA SER A 305 -19.12 -22.60 -18.77
C SER A 305 -19.73 -23.81 -19.49
N ASP A 306 -19.54 -25.02 -18.96
CA ASP A 306 -20.11 -26.24 -19.56
C ASP A 306 -21.63 -26.31 -19.37
N ARG A 307 -22.13 -25.85 -18.21
CA ARG A 307 -23.58 -25.68 -18.00
C ARG A 307 -24.17 -24.64 -18.94
N ALA A 308 -23.46 -23.53 -19.16
CA ALA A 308 -23.86 -22.48 -20.09
C ALA A 308 -23.95 -23.00 -21.53
N LYS A 309 -22.91 -23.70 -22.02
CA LYS A 309 -22.91 -24.33 -23.35
C LYS A 309 -24.11 -25.27 -23.53
N LYS A 310 -24.27 -26.22 -22.59
CA LYS A 310 -25.39 -27.18 -22.61
C LYS A 310 -26.74 -26.47 -22.64
N ARG A 311 -26.89 -25.37 -21.92
CA ARG A 311 -28.14 -24.60 -21.90
C ARG A 311 -28.38 -23.85 -23.20
N ILE A 312 -27.35 -23.26 -23.80
CA ILE A 312 -27.44 -22.62 -25.12
C ILE A 312 -27.90 -23.63 -26.16
N ASP A 313 -27.36 -24.85 -26.17
CA ASP A 313 -27.77 -25.92 -27.10
C ASP A 313 -29.24 -26.29 -26.94
N GLN A 314 -29.71 -26.42 -25.68
CA GLN A 314 -31.13 -26.66 -25.40
C GLN A 314 -32.03 -25.53 -25.90
N LEU A 315 -31.60 -24.27 -25.73
CA LEU A 315 -32.34 -23.13 -26.25
C LEU A 315 -32.34 -23.13 -27.78
N ARG A 316 -31.22 -23.47 -28.42
CA ARG A 316 -31.11 -23.55 -29.89
C ARG A 316 -32.08 -24.57 -30.46
N THR A 317 -32.19 -25.74 -29.85
CA THR A 317 -33.17 -26.78 -30.25
C THR A 317 -34.61 -26.33 -30.02
N LYS A 318 -34.87 -25.52 -29.00
CA LYS A 318 -36.24 -25.12 -28.62
C LYS A 318 -36.81 -23.99 -29.48
N VAL A 319 -36.02 -22.96 -29.78
CA VAL A 319 -36.50 -21.75 -30.48
C VAL A 319 -35.86 -21.51 -31.84
N GLY A 320 -34.89 -22.35 -32.23
CA GLY A 320 -34.14 -22.19 -33.48
C GLY A 320 -32.99 -21.19 -33.33
N GLU A 321 -31.93 -21.39 -34.12
CA GLU A 321 -30.70 -20.59 -34.05
C GLU A 321 -30.92 -19.12 -34.42
N ALA A 322 -31.78 -18.86 -35.42
CA ALA A 322 -32.13 -17.50 -35.85
C ALA A 322 -32.76 -16.66 -34.74
N ALA A 323 -33.54 -17.27 -33.84
CA ALA A 323 -34.19 -16.58 -32.73
C ALA A 323 -33.22 -16.19 -31.60
N LEU A 324 -32.01 -16.75 -31.59
CA LEU A 324 -30.99 -16.52 -30.56
C LEU A 324 -29.86 -15.60 -31.01
N GLN A 325 -29.78 -15.29 -32.30
CA GLN A 325 -28.75 -14.37 -32.80
C GLN A 325 -28.99 -12.95 -32.29
N PRO A 326 -27.93 -12.18 -31.98
CA PRO A 326 -28.04 -10.76 -31.81
C PRO A 326 -28.55 -10.16 -33.13
N ALA A 327 -29.77 -9.61 -33.15
CA ALA A 327 -30.19 -8.64 -34.16
C ALA A 327 -29.22 -7.47 -34.13
N PHE A 328 -28.22 -7.54 -35.00
CA PHE A 328 -27.56 -6.38 -35.56
C PHE A 328 -28.56 -5.79 -36.55
N ALA A 329 -29.19 -4.67 -36.19
CA ALA A 329 -29.84 -3.86 -37.21
C ALA A 329 -28.71 -3.35 -38.12
N PRO A 330 -28.74 -3.59 -39.44
CA PRO A 330 -27.92 -2.79 -40.33
C PRO A 330 -28.37 -1.34 -40.10
N ALA A 331 -27.41 -0.45 -39.84
CA ALA A 331 -27.69 0.97 -39.77
C ALA A 331 -28.32 1.39 -41.10
N GLU A 332 -29.65 1.49 -41.16
CA GLU A 332 -30.34 2.02 -42.32
C GLU A 332 -29.99 3.50 -42.44
N ALA A 333 -29.10 3.77 -43.38
CA ALA A 333 -28.92 5.08 -43.95
C ALA A 333 -30.25 5.53 -44.59
N GLY A 334 -30.92 6.50 -43.95
CA GLY A 334 -31.77 7.48 -44.62
C GLY A 334 -33.24 7.53 -44.18
N LYS A 335 -33.61 8.59 -43.46
CA LYS A 335 -34.31 9.77 -44.04
C LYS A 335 -34.73 10.76 -42.96
N LYS A 336 -34.48 12.04 -43.24
CA LYS A 336 -34.98 13.24 -42.53
C LYS A 336 -36.51 13.31 -42.50
N LYS A 337 -37.06 13.68 -41.33
CA LYS A 337 -38.19 14.58 -41.00
C LYS A 337 -38.71 14.15 -39.63
N GLY A 338 -39.05 14.97 -38.65
CA GLY A 338 -39.19 16.41 -38.46
C GLY A 338 -39.96 16.56 -37.13
N ASP A 339 -39.58 17.55 -36.33
CA ASP A 339 -40.25 18.16 -35.16
C ASP A 339 -41.38 17.40 -34.42
N ALA A 340 -41.21 17.22 -33.11
CA ALA A 340 -42.14 17.77 -32.10
C ALA A 340 -41.68 17.48 -30.67
N HIS A 341 -41.57 18.58 -29.91
CA HIS A 341 -41.52 18.64 -28.46
C HIS A 341 -42.84 18.11 -27.88
N GLU A 342 -42.82 17.15 -26.94
CA GLU A 342 -43.83 17.09 -25.88
C GLU A 342 -43.35 16.28 -24.68
N ALA A 343 -43.25 16.96 -23.54
CA ALA A 343 -43.01 16.37 -22.24
C ALA A 343 -44.29 15.68 -21.75
N ARG A 344 -44.23 14.41 -21.33
CA ARG A 344 -45.27 13.79 -20.48
C ARG A 344 -44.66 12.89 -19.40
N THR A 345 -44.60 13.48 -18.21
CA THR A 345 -44.86 12.89 -16.88
C THR A 345 -45.00 11.36 -16.79
N ALA A 346 -44.09 10.76 -16.02
CA ALA A 346 -44.21 9.40 -15.51
C ALA A 346 -45.43 9.28 -14.58
N LYS A 347 -46.39 8.43 -14.97
CA LYS A 347 -47.46 7.96 -14.08
C LYS A 347 -47.20 6.48 -13.79
N SER A 348 -46.96 6.22 -12.51
CA SER A 348 -46.93 4.88 -11.90
C SER A 348 -48.20 4.10 -12.27
N GLY A 349 -48.02 2.92 -12.83
CA GLY A 349 -49.08 2.01 -13.25
C GLY A 349 -48.59 0.57 -13.20
N SER A 350 -48.85 -0.09 -12.07
CA SER A 350 -48.75 -1.54 -11.90
C SER A 350 -49.64 -2.27 -12.91
N GLY A 351 -49.08 -3.27 -13.59
CA GLY A 351 -49.85 -4.24 -14.38
C GLY A 351 -49.34 -4.46 -15.81
N ALA A 352 -48.17 -5.09 -15.98
CA ALA A 352 -47.79 -5.68 -17.26
C ALA A 352 -48.31 -7.13 -17.34
N LYS A 353 -49.38 -7.36 -18.11
CA LYS A 353 -49.76 -8.69 -18.61
C LYS A 353 -48.65 -9.19 -19.57
N PRO A 354 -48.30 -10.48 -19.58
CA PRO A 354 -47.31 -10.98 -20.51
C PRO A 354 -47.91 -10.98 -21.93
N GLY A 355 -47.36 -10.16 -22.82
CA GLY A 355 -47.57 -10.27 -24.26
C GLY A 355 -46.98 -11.57 -24.82
N PRO A 356 -47.24 -11.89 -26.10
CA PRO A 356 -46.68 -13.09 -26.74
C PRO A 356 -45.16 -13.07 -26.64
N ALA A 357 -44.53 -14.24 -26.72
CA ALA A 357 -43.10 -14.46 -26.52
C ALA A 357 -42.24 -13.70 -27.56
N ASN A 358 -42.14 -12.39 -27.41
CA ASN A 358 -41.37 -11.54 -28.30
C ASN A 358 -39.95 -11.45 -27.76
N ASN A 359 -39.02 -12.05 -28.50
CA ASN A 359 -37.59 -11.76 -28.49
C ASN A 359 -37.26 -10.31 -28.96
N GLU A 360 -38.23 -9.40 -28.88
CA GLU A 360 -38.14 -7.99 -29.26
C GLU A 360 -37.90 -7.07 -28.06
N ALA A 361 -37.77 -7.60 -26.83
CA ALA A 361 -37.36 -6.77 -25.71
C ALA A 361 -36.07 -6.04 -26.10
N PRO A 362 -36.08 -4.69 -26.17
CA PRO A 362 -34.89 -3.93 -26.45
C PRO A 362 -33.84 -4.35 -25.43
N LEU A 363 -32.63 -4.61 -25.90
CA LEU A 363 -31.48 -4.74 -25.00
C LEU A 363 -31.55 -3.55 -24.03
N PRO A 364 -31.42 -3.76 -22.71
CA PRO A 364 -31.50 -2.66 -21.77
C PRO A 364 -30.57 -1.55 -22.26
N ALA A 365 -31.13 -0.38 -22.53
CA ALA A 365 -30.33 0.78 -22.86
C ALA A 365 -29.31 0.96 -21.73
N PRO A 366 -28.07 1.38 -22.02
CA PRO A 366 -27.00 1.44 -21.03
C PRO A 366 -27.33 2.29 -19.78
N GLU A 367 -28.47 2.99 -19.72
CA GLU A 367 -28.75 3.99 -18.70
C GLU A 367 -30.08 3.91 -17.92
N THR A 368 -30.97 2.91 -18.07
CA THR A 368 -32.33 3.05 -17.45
C THR A 368 -32.87 1.94 -16.56
N ASP A 369 -32.08 0.97 -16.10
CA ASP A 369 -32.48 0.13 -14.95
C ASP A 369 -31.31 -0.08 -13.98
N VAL A 370 -31.34 0.65 -12.86
CA VAL A 370 -30.26 0.74 -11.84
C VAL A 370 -30.03 -0.61 -11.12
N SER A 371 -30.82 -1.64 -11.42
CA SER A 371 -30.76 -2.92 -10.72
C SER A 371 -29.78 -3.96 -11.31
N LEU A 372 -29.42 -3.87 -12.60
CA LEU A 372 -28.52 -4.84 -13.26
C LEU A 372 -27.60 -4.17 -14.31
N PRO A 373 -26.27 -4.40 -14.28
CA PRO A 373 -25.37 -3.83 -15.28
C PRO A 373 -25.59 -4.45 -16.67
N PRO A 374 -25.50 -3.66 -17.76
CA PRO A 374 -25.56 -4.18 -19.11
C PRO A 374 -24.40 -5.17 -19.38
N PRO A 375 -24.58 -6.15 -20.28
CA PRO A 375 -23.51 -7.07 -20.62
C PRO A 375 -22.35 -6.31 -21.28
N ALA A 376 -21.11 -6.60 -20.88
CA ALA A 376 -19.91 -5.96 -21.41
C ALA A 376 -19.75 -6.13 -22.94
N SER A 377 -20.40 -7.13 -23.53
CA SER A 377 -20.49 -7.37 -24.97
C SER A 377 -21.32 -6.35 -25.75
N LEU A 378 -21.91 -5.34 -25.09
CA LEU A 378 -22.57 -4.19 -25.72
C LEU A 378 -21.76 -2.88 -25.61
N ALA A 379 -20.64 -2.87 -24.90
CA ALA A 379 -19.75 -1.72 -24.86
C ALA A 379 -18.84 -1.74 -26.11
N PRO A 380 -18.59 -0.60 -26.76
CA PRO A 380 -17.60 -0.55 -27.84
C PRO A 380 -16.23 -0.96 -27.30
N ASP A 381 -15.53 -1.82 -28.04
CA ASP A 381 -14.14 -2.17 -27.77
C ASP A 381 -13.30 -0.88 -27.77
N THR A 382 -12.95 -0.38 -26.58
CA THR A 382 -12.02 0.75 -26.42
C THR A 382 -10.57 0.27 -26.36
N THR A 383 -10.29 -0.93 -26.87
CA THR A 383 -8.94 -1.34 -27.25
C THR A 383 -8.54 -0.57 -28.51
N THR A 384 -8.16 0.70 -28.31
CA THR A 384 -7.22 1.32 -29.23
C THR A 384 -5.87 0.71 -28.87
N ALA A 385 -5.47 -0.32 -29.61
CA ALA A 385 -4.09 -0.78 -29.58
C ALA A 385 -3.18 0.43 -29.89
N PRO A 386 -2.11 0.69 -29.14
CA PRO A 386 -1.11 1.67 -29.55
C PRO A 386 -0.57 1.26 -30.92
N GLU A 387 -0.48 2.21 -31.86
CA GLU A 387 0.17 1.98 -33.16
C GLU A 387 1.57 1.37 -32.95
N PRO A 388 1.98 0.40 -33.79
CA PRO A 388 3.35 -0.10 -33.75
C PRO A 388 4.32 1.05 -34.05
N LEU A 389 5.27 1.27 -33.14
CA LEU A 389 6.36 2.22 -33.34
C LEU A 389 7.11 1.89 -34.66
N PRO A 390 7.45 2.89 -35.49
CA PRO A 390 8.19 2.64 -36.73
C PRO A 390 9.60 2.11 -36.40
N ALA A 391 10.00 1.07 -37.12
CA ALA A 391 11.33 0.46 -37.01
C ALA A 391 12.44 1.50 -37.32
N PRO A 392 13.58 1.45 -36.60
CA PRO A 392 14.70 2.33 -36.89
C PRO A 392 15.35 1.97 -38.24
N PRO A 393 15.80 2.95 -39.05
CA PRO A 393 16.43 2.66 -40.33
C PRO A 393 17.89 2.22 -40.12
N GLY A 394 18.26 1.12 -40.77
CA GLY A 394 19.66 0.83 -41.12
C GLY A 394 20.32 -0.32 -40.37
N ALA A 395 20.16 -1.53 -40.89
CA ALA A 395 21.23 -2.52 -40.91
C ALA A 395 21.03 -3.41 -42.13
N SER A 396 21.83 -3.11 -43.15
CA SER A 396 21.93 -3.83 -44.40
C SER A 396 22.33 -5.29 -44.20
N THR A 397 21.58 -6.13 -44.89
CA THR A 397 21.83 -7.52 -45.30
C THR A 397 23.30 -7.92 -45.48
N THR A 398 23.70 -9.03 -44.86
CA THR A 398 24.62 -10.00 -45.46
C THR A 398 24.08 -11.41 -45.27
N SER A 399 23.69 -12.01 -46.39
CA SER A 399 23.41 -13.43 -46.59
C SER A 399 24.72 -14.23 -46.52
N GLY A 400 24.70 -15.43 -45.93
CA GLY A 400 25.85 -16.33 -45.93
C GLY A 400 25.68 -17.62 -45.13
N ALA A 401 24.85 -18.52 -45.66
CA ALA A 401 24.88 -19.99 -45.58
C ALA A 401 25.55 -20.73 -44.38
N SER A 402 24.76 -21.61 -43.73
CA SER A 402 25.23 -22.80 -43.00
C SER A 402 25.99 -23.79 -43.92
N PRO A 403 26.78 -24.71 -43.34
CA PRO A 403 26.23 -26.05 -43.14
C PRO A 403 26.55 -26.69 -41.77
N ALA A 404 25.94 -27.86 -41.59
CA ALA A 404 25.73 -28.66 -40.37
C ALA A 404 26.98 -29.49 -39.94
N PRO A 405 26.90 -30.33 -38.87
CA PRO A 405 28.00 -30.69 -37.99
C PRO A 405 28.73 -31.99 -38.35
N GLU A 406 29.99 -32.11 -37.93
CA GLU A 406 30.70 -33.39 -37.82
C GLU A 406 31.42 -33.53 -36.47
N ALA A 407 31.48 -34.77 -36.01
CA ALA A 407 31.84 -35.21 -34.68
C ALA A 407 33.34 -35.48 -34.50
N SER A 408 33.70 -35.70 -33.23
CA SER A 408 34.79 -36.53 -32.71
C SER A 408 36.18 -35.92 -32.40
N ALA A 409 36.59 -36.29 -31.17
CA ALA A 409 37.93 -36.67 -30.71
C ALA A 409 38.85 -35.60 -30.06
N SER A 410 38.93 -35.68 -28.73
CA SER A 410 40.15 -35.65 -27.90
C SER A 410 41.34 -36.38 -28.54
N PRO A 411 42.63 -36.14 -28.17
CA PRO A 411 43.08 -35.89 -26.79
C PRO A 411 44.20 -34.84 -26.58
N ALA A 412 44.48 -34.64 -25.30
CA ALA A 412 45.53 -33.82 -24.68
C ALA A 412 46.97 -34.20 -25.13
N PRO A 413 48.00 -33.44 -24.69
CA PRO A 413 48.48 -33.53 -23.30
C PRO A 413 48.36 -32.24 -22.48
#